data_AF-A0A2D4JDR1-F1
#
_entry.id   AF-A0A2D4JDR1-F1
#
_cell.length_a   1.000
_cell.length_b   1.000
_cell.length_c   1.000
_cell.angle_alpha   90.00
_cell.angle_beta   90.00
_cell.angle_gamma   90.00
#
_symmetry.space_group_name_H-M   'P 1'
#
loop_
_entity.id
_entity.type
_entity.pdbx_description
1 polymer ?
#
loop_
_entity_poly.entity_id
_entity_poly.type
_entity_poly.pdbx_seq_one_letter_code
_entity_poly.pdbx_strand_id
1 'polypeptide(L)'
;VMAMGILHTIDTILTVVQDHKEITQQLESICLQIIGLVLQKHVIEFYEEILSLAYSLTSHLISPQMWHLLGVLYEVFQQDCFEYFADMMPLLHNYVTVDTDILLSNSKNLEIIYTMCKKVLTGDAGEDAECHAAKLLEIIILQCKGRGIDQCIPLFVEAVLERLTR
;
A
#
# COMPACT_ATOMS: atom_id res chain seq x y z
N VAL A 1 0.90 3.42 -24.13
CA VAL A 1 1.70 2.29 -24.69
C VAL A 1 3.20 2.45 -24.45
N MET A 2 3.91 3.43 -25.02
CA MET A 2 5.37 3.54 -24.84
C MET A 2 5.79 3.78 -23.37
N ALA A 3 5.06 4.63 -22.64
CA ALA A 3 5.35 4.93 -21.24
C ALA A 3 5.15 3.71 -20.30
N MET A 4 4.06 2.96 -20.47
CA MET A 4 3.81 1.71 -19.72
C MET A 4 4.96 0.70 -19.91
N GLY A 5 5.41 0.53 -21.15
CA GLY A 5 6.54 -0.37 -21.45
C GLY A 5 7.84 0.05 -20.77
N ILE A 6 8.08 1.35 -20.61
CA ILE A 6 9.22 1.87 -19.86
C ILE A 6 9.08 1.53 -18.37
N LEU A 7 7.91 1.75 -17.76
CA LEU A 7 7.68 1.44 -16.35
C LEU A 7 7.86 -0.05 -16.05
N HIS A 8 7.32 -0.92 -16.91
CA HIS A 8 7.51 -2.37 -16.78
C HIS A 8 8.99 -2.80 -16.92
N THR A 9 9.73 -2.13 -17.78
CA THR A 9 11.19 -2.37 -17.92
C THR A 9 11.92 -1.95 -16.65
N ILE A 10 11.56 -0.81 -16.04
CA ILE A 10 12.13 -0.37 -14.76
C ILE A 10 11.82 -1.39 -13.66
N ASP A 11 10.60 -1.92 -13.61
CA ASP A 11 10.18 -2.92 -12.64
C ASP A 11 10.98 -4.24 -12.78
N THR A 12 11.23 -4.65 -14.02
CA THR A 12 12.10 -5.79 -14.34
C THR A 12 13.53 -5.53 -13.86
N ILE A 13 14.07 -4.33 -14.08
CA ILE A 13 15.41 -3.95 -13.60
C ILE A 13 15.46 -4.00 -12.07
N LEU A 14 14.46 -3.44 -11.38
CA LEU A 14 14.36 -3.47 -9.91
C LEU A 14 14.40 -4.90 -9.38
N THR A 15 13.66 -5.81 -10.02
CA THR A 15 13.65 -7.24 -9.66
C THR A 15 15.03 -7.88 -9.83
N VAL A 16 15.74 -7.56 -10.92
CA VAL A 16 17.08 -8.12 -11.19
C VAL A 16 18.15 -7.57 -10.24
N VAL A 17 18.04 -6.31 -9.82
CA VAL A 17 19.05 -5.64 -8.98
C VAL A 17 18.73 -5.65 -7.49
N GLN A 18 17.66 -6.33 -7.06
CA GLN A 18 17.18 -6.34 -5.68
C GLN A 18 18.25 -6.67 -4.63
N ASP A 19 19.22 -7.54 -4.98
CA ASP A 19 20.34 -7.93 -4.09
C ASP A 19 21.48 -6.89 -4.02
N HIS A 20 21.42 -5.84 -4.85
CA HIS A 20 22.42 -4.77 -4.95
C HIS A 20 21.92 -3.46 -4.34
N LYS A 21 21.96 -3.36 -3.00
CA LYS A 21 21.41 -2.25 -2.21
C LYS A 21 21.74 -0.84 -2.74
N GLU A 22 22.97 -0.60 -3.17
CA GLU A 22 23.38 0.72 -3.68
C GLU A 22 22.66 1.10 -4.98
N ILE A 23 22.48 0.14 -5.89
CA ILE A 23 21.76 0.33 -7.15
C ILE A 23 20.26 0.52 -6.88
N THR A 24 19.69 -0.33 -6.01
CA THR A 24 18.28 -0.22 -5.60
C THR A 24 17.97 1.16 -5.03
N GLN A 25 18.86 1.72 -4.18
CA GLN A 25 18.66 3.04 -3.60
C GLN A 25 18.71 4.18 -4.64
N GLN A 26 19.57 4.08 -5.65
CA GLN A 26 19.59 5.06 -6.74
C GLN A 26 18.32 4.98 -7.61
N LEU A 27 17.86 3.76 -7.90
CA LEU A 27 16.63 3.54 -8.66
C LEU A 27 15.39 3.97 -7.88
N GLU A 28 15.37 3.78 -6.55
CA GLU A 28 14.28 4.24 -5.69
C GLU A 28 14.04 5.75 -5.86
N SER A 29 15.11 6.56 -5.85
CA SER A 29 14.97 8.01 -6.05
C SER A 29 14.37 8.38 -7.41
N ILE A 30 14.67 7.62 -8.46
CA ILE A 30 14.12 7.85 -9.80
C ILE A 30 12.65 7.44 -9.84
N CYS A 31 12.33 6.26 -9.30
CA CYS A 31 10.98 5.74 -9.25
C CYS A 31 10.06 6.64 -8.40
N LEU A 32 10.52 7.12 -7.25
CA LEU A 32 9.76 8.05 -6.40
C LEU A 32 9.41 9.35 -7.12
N GLN A 33 10.29 9.88 -7.97
CA GLN A 33 9.97 11.06 -8.79
C GLN A 33 8.86 10.76 -9.80
N ILE A 34 8.89 9.58 -10.43
CA ILE A 34 7.86 9.14 -11.38
C ILE A 34 6.53 8.93 -10.67
N ILE A 35 6.52 8.18 -9.56
CA ILE A 35 5.36 7.92 -8.72
C ILE A 35 4.74 9.26 -8.28
N GLY A 36 5.55 10.16 -7.71
CA GLY A 36 5.10 11.47 -7.26
C GLY A 36 4.51 12.31 -8.39
N LEU A 37 5.10 12.30 -9.58
CA LEU A 37 4.59 13.04 -10.74
C LEU A 37 3.23 12.51 -11.20
N VAL A 38 3.07 11.18 -11.28
CA VAL A 38 1.81 10.52 -11.69
C VAL A 38 0.70 10.82 -10.69
N LEU A 39 0.98 10.68 -9.39
CA LEU A 39 0.02 10.98 -8.32
C LEU A 39 -0.35 12.47 -8.29
N GLN A 40 0.63 13.37 -8.41
CA GLN A 40 0.39 14.82 -8.37
C GLN A 40 -0.44 15.33 -9.56
N LYS A 41 -0.26 14.71 -10.73
CA LYS A 41 -0.98 15.07 -11.96
C LYS A 41 -2.26 14.27 -12.16
N HIS A 42 -2.58 13.35 -11.24
CA HIS A 42 -3.74 12.46 -11.32
C HIS A 42 -3.80 11.71 -12.66
N VAL A 43 -2.66 11.19 -13.11
CA VAL A 43 -2.58 10.44 -14.37
C VAL A 43 -2.98 8.99 -14.12
N ILE A 44 -4.29 8.79 -13.97
CA ILE A 44 -4.92 7.53 -13.54
C ILE A 44 -4.50 6.32 -14.38
N GLU A 45 -4.26 6.52 -15.68
CA GLU A 45 -3.82 5.46 -16.61
C GLU A 45 -2.46 4.81 -16.27
N PHE A 46 -1.71 5.35 -15.30
CA PHE A 46 -0.44 4.79 -14.82
C PHE A 46 -0.47 4.29 -13.38
N TYR A 47 -1.63 4.29 -12.71
CA TYR A 47 -1.72 3.98 -11.28
C TYR A 47 -1.26 2.55 -10.98
N GLU A 48 -1.70 1.58 -11.77
CA GLU A 48 -1.29 0.18 -11.64
C GLU A 48 0.24 0.05 -11.73
N GLU A 49 0.87 0.67 -12.72
CA GLU A 49 2.32 0.59 -12.92
C GLU A 49 3.11 1.27 -11.80
N ILE A 50 2.69 2.44 -11.33
CA ILE A 50 3.40 3.12 -10.23
C ILE A 50 3.23 2.38 -8.90
N LEU A 51 2.10 1.70 -8.69
CA LEU A 51 1.87 0.85 -7.53
C LEU A 51 2.73 -0.42 -7.60
N SER A 52 2.90 -1.02 -8.79
CA SER A 52 3.84 -2.13 -9.01
C SER A 52 5.28 -1.73 -8.69
N LEU A 53 5.73 -0.56 -9.17
CA LEU A 53 7.06 -0.05 -8.85
C LEU A 53 7.25 0.16 -7.34
N ALA A 54 6.27 0.77 -6.68
CA ALA A 54 6.30 0.98 -5.24
C ALA A 54 6.29 -0.35 -4.46
N TYR A 55 5.54 -1.35 -4.93
CA TYR A 55 5.56 -2.70 -4.39
C TYR A 55 6.96 -3.31 -4.48
N SER A 56 7.60 -3.25 -5.66
CA SER A 56 8.96 -3.77 -5.86
C SER A 56 9.98 -3.11 -4.93
N LEU A 57 9.87 -1.79 -4.75
CA LEU A 57 10.75 -1.03 -3.85
C LEU A 57 10.54 -1.31 -2.36
N THR A 58 9.36 -1.80 -1.96
CA THR A 58 9.04 -2.13 -0.56
C THR A 58 9.19 -3.61 -0.23
N SER A 59 9.54 -4.46 -1.20
CA SER A 59 9.50 -5.93 -1.06
C SER A 59 10.54 -6.53 -0.09
N HIS A 60 11.66 -5.84 0.15
CA HIS A 60 12.75 -6.34 1.00
C HIS A 60 13.10 -5.44 2.20
N LEU A 61 13.11 -4.13 1.97
CA LEU A 61 13.39 -3.12 2.98
C LEU A 61 12.60 -1.87 2.63
N ILE A 62 11.95 -1.24 3.61
CA ILE A 62 11.18 -0.02 3.40
C ILE A 62 12.01 1.18 3.85
N SER A 63 12.34 2.05 2.92
CA SER A 63 13.08 3.28 3.23
C SER A 63 12.18 4.33 3.93
N PRO A 64 12.74 5.33 4.61
CA PRO A 64 11.96 6.45 5.14
C PRO A 64 11.15 7.20 4.07
N GLN A 65 11.66 7.28 2.84
CA GLN A 65 10.95 7.90 1.73
C GLN A 65 9.75 7.07 1.28
N MET A 66 9.88 5.74 1.25
CA MET A 66 8.75 4.85 0.99
C MET A 66 7.71 4.95 2.11
N TRP A 67 8.11 5.05 3.38
CA TRP A 67 7.15 5.33 4.46
C TRP A 67 6.41 6.67 4.28
N HIS A 68 7.05 7.69 3.73
CA HIS A 68 6.37 8.94 3.38
C HIS A 68 5.33 8.75 2.26
N LEU A 69 5.62 7.88 1.29
CA LEU A 69 4.70 7.56 0.19
C LEU A 69 3.36 6.98 0.71
N LEU A 70 3.35 6.23 1.81
CA LEU A 70 2.10 5.77 2.44
C LEU A 70 1.13 6.92 2.75
N GLY A 71 1.65 8.04 3.25
CA GLY A 71 0.85 9.24 3.53
C GLY A 71 0.31 9.89 2.26
N VAL A 72 1.13 9.96 1.20
CA VAL A 72 0.71 10.50 -0.10
C VAL A 72 -0.38 9.62 -0.73
N LEU A 73 -0.22 8.30 -0.68
CA LEU A 73 -1.21 7.33 -1.17
C LEU A 73 -2.53 7.46 -0.42
N TYR A 74 -2.47 7.67 0.90
CA TYR A 74 -3.67 7.92 1.70
C TYR A 74 -4.40 9.19 1.23
N GLU A 75 -3.70 10.29 1.00
CA GLU A 75 -4.30 11.55 0.51
C GLU A 75 -4.96 11.37 -0.86
N VAL A 76 -4.33 10.64 -1.78
CA VAL A 76 -4.91 10.32 -3.09
C VAL A 76 -6.12 9.40 -2.94
N PHE A 77 -6.03 8.36 -2.10
CA PHE A 77 -7.14 7.45 -1.82
C PHE A 77 -8.36 8.15 -1.22
N GLN A 78 -8.16 9.22 -0.45
CA GLN A 78 -9.28 10.00 0.09
C GLN A 78 -10.10 10.72 -0.99
N GLN A 79 -9.56 10.94 -2.19
CA GLN A 79 -10.21 11.60 -3.33
C GLN A 79 -11.04 10.62 -4.19
N ASP A 80 -11.67 9.63 -3.54
CA ASP A 80 -12.55 8.61 -4.10
C ASP A 80 -11.92 7.58 -5.07
N CYS A 81 -10.62 7.31 -4.94
CA CYS A 81 -9.91 6.28 -5.70
C CYS A 81 -10.09 4.84 -5.12
N PHE A 82 -11.29 4.45 -4.67
CA PHE A 82 -11.51 3.12 -4.06
C PHE A 82 -11.35 1.97 -5.05
N GLU A 83 -11.63 2.22 -6.33
CA GLU A 83 -11.53 1.24 -7.41
C GLU A 83 -10.09 0.68 -7.56
N TYR A 84 -9.08 1.44 -7.13
CA TYR A 84 -7.67 1.05 -7.16
C TYR A 84 -7.19 0.35 -5.89
N PHE A 85 -8.08 0.09 -4.92
CA PHE A 85 -7.65 -0.53 -3.66
C PHE A 85 -7.05 -1.93 -3.89
N ALA A 86 -7.60 -2.69 -4.84
CA ALA A 86 -7.06 -4.00 -5.21
C ALA A 86 -5.61 -3.88 -5.70
N ASP A 87 -5.30 -2.86 -6.52
CA ASP A 87 -3.94 -2.59 -7.00
C ASP A 87 -3.01 -2.04 -5.91
N MET A 88 -3.56 -1.33 -4.92
CA MET A 88 -2.81 -0.83 -3.76
C MET A 88 -2.46 -1.93 -2.76
N MET A 89 -3.26 -3.00 -2.70
CA MET A 89 -3.13 -4.05 -1.68
C MET A 89 -1.72 -4.66 -1.61
N PRO A 90 -1.05 -5.09 -2.71
CA PRO A 90 0.31 -5.62 -2.63
C PRO A 90 1.30 -4.70 -1.91
N LEU A 91 1.21 -3.39 -2.18
CA LEU A 91 2.05 -2.39 -1.51
C LEU A 91 1.67 -2.20 -0.04
N LEU A 92 0.37 -2.13 0.28
CA LEU A 92 -0.11 -2.03 1.67
C LEU A 92 0.32 -3.25 2.50
N HIS A 93 0.27 -4.43 1.91
CA HIS A 93 0.76 -5.67 2.50
C HIS A 93 2.25 -5.59 2.87
N ASN A 94 3.09 -5.00 2.00
CA ASN A 94 4.52 -4.86 2.29
C ASN A 94 4.77 -3.95 3.50
N TYR A 95 4.06 -2.82 3.62
CA TYR A 95 4.17 -1.97 4.83
C TYR A 95 3.85 -2.74 6.12
N VAL A 96 2.94 -3.72 6.06
CA VAL A 96 2.58 -4.54 7.22
C VAL A 96 3.63 -5.61 7.50
N THR A 97 4.11 -6.31 6.47
CA THR A 97 4.86 -7.56 6.62
C THR A 97 6.37 -7.43 6.56
N VAL A 98 6.89 -6.42 5.84
CA VAL A 98 8.34 -6.23 5.66
C VAL A 98 8.94 -5.43 6.82
N ASP A 99 8.25 -4.40 7.29
CA ASP A 99 8.74 -3.50 8.35
C ASP A 99 7.66 -3.24 9.42
N THR A 100 7.20 -4.33 10.05
CA THR A 100 6.19 -4.30 11.12
C THR A 100 6.64 -3.45 12.33
N ASP A 101 7.95 -3.33 12.56
CA ASP A 101 8.48 -2.55 13.67
C ASP A 101 8.21 -1.05 13.46
N ILE A 102 8.49 -0.52 12.27
CA ILE A 102 8.17 0.86 11.94
C ILE A 102 6.65 1.08 11.86
N LEU A 103 5.89 0.14 11.31
CA LEU A 103 4.42 0.19 11.31
C LEU A 103 3.86 0.45 12.72
N LEU A 104 4.35 -0.28 13.73
CA LEU A 104 3.82 -0.22 15.09
C LEU A 104 4.44 0.90 15.94
N SER A 105 5.68 1.32 15.64
CA SER A 105 6.34 2.42 16.35
C SER A 105 5.67 3.78 16.11
N ASN A 106 4.99 3.96 14.97
CA ASN A 106 4.24 5.15 14.63
C ASN A 106 2.76 4.78 14.42
N SER A 107 1.92 5.09 15.41
CA SER A 107 0.49 4.76 15.39
C SER A 107 -0.24 5.26 14.14
N LYS A 108 0.23 6.37 13.54
CA LYS A 108 -0.35 6.93 12.32
C LYS A 108 -0.26 5.98 11.12
N ASN A 109 0.77 5.15 11.05
CA ASN A 109 0.96 4.21 9.94
C ASN A 109 -0.16 3.16 9.92
N LEU A 110 -0.40 2.52 11.07
CA LEU A 110 -1.48 1.55 11.23
C LEU A 110 -2.86 2.19 11.07
N GLU A 111 -3.03 3.41 11.60
CA GLU A 111 -4.27 4.18 11.48
C GLU A 111 -4.61 4.48 10.01
N ILE A 112 -3.65 4.87 9.19
CA ILE A 112 -3.83 5.09 7.75
C ILE A 112 -4.34 3.82 7.07
N ILE A 113 -3.66 2.69 7.27
CA ILE A 113 -4.03 1.43 6.61
C ILE A 113 -5.41 0.97 7.06
N TYR A 114 -5.70 1.04 8.36
CA TYR A 114 -7.04 0.71 8.89
C TYR A 114 -8.11 1.62 8.30
N THR A 115 -7.86 2.93 8.20
CA THR A 115 -8.83 3.89 7.68
C THR A 115 -9.14 3.63 6.21
N MET A 116 -8.12 3.27 5.40
CA MET A 116 -8.34 2.84 4.02
C MET A 116 -9.22 1.59 3.98
N CYS A 117 -8.89 0.55 4.75
CA CYS A 117 -9.68 -0.68 4.79
C CYS A 117 -11.12 -0.43 5.24
N LYS A 118 -11.32 0.37 6.29
CA LYS A 118 -12.66 0.72 6.78
C LYS A 118 -13.46 1.43 5.70
N LYS A 119 -12.86 2.41 5.02
CA LYS A 119 -13.53 3.18 3.97
C LYS A 119 -13.94 2.29 2.78
N VAL A 120 -13.13 1.29 2.42
CA VAL A 120 -13.50 0.28 1.41
C VAL A 120 -14.67 -0.59 1.91
N LEU A 121 -14.58 -1.12 3.14
CA LEU A 121 -15.59 -2.04 3.70
C LEU A 121 -16.96 -1.39 3.91
N THR A 122 -16.99 -0.12 4.31
CA THR A 122 -18.24 0.62 4.54
C THR A 122 -18.71 1.40 3.32
N GLY A 123 -17.88 1.49 2.29
CA GLY A 123 -18.15 2.20 1.04
C GLY A 123 -18.87 1.34 0.00
N ASP A 124 -18.87 1.80 -1.25
CA ASP A 124 -19.37 1.03 -2.40
C ASP A 124 -18.22 0.72 -3.37
N ALA A 125 -17.18 0.08 -2.84
CA ALA A 125 -15.94 -0.19 -3.57
C ALA A 125 -16.00 -1.47 -4.42
N GLY A 126 -17.06 -2.27 -4.27
CA GLY A 126 -17.23 -3.55 -4.94
C GLY A 126 -16.62 -4.71 -4.15
N GLU A 127 -17.15 -5.92 -4.42
CA GLU A 127 -16.84 -7.13 -3.65
C GLU A 127 -15.35 -7.48 -3.64
N ASP A 128 -14.65 -7.26 -4.75
CA ASP A 128 -13.22 -7.56 -4.86
C ASP A 128 -12.38 -6.68 -3.91
N ALA A 129 -12.58 -5.36 -3.94
CA ALA A 129 -11.88 -4.43 -3.05
C ALA A 129 -12.22 -4.71 -1.57
N GLU A 130 -13.49 -4.97 -1.26
CA GLU A 130 -13.96 -5.34 0.09
C GLU A 130 -13.27 -6.61 0.61
N CYS A 131 -13.12 -7.64 -0.25
CA CYS A 131 -12.41 -8.86 0.09
C CYS A 131 -10.93 -8.60 0.38
N HIS A 132 -10.26 -7.77 -0.43
CA HIS A 132 -8.87 -7.37 -0.20
C HIS A 132 -8.71 -6.58 1.10
N ALA A 133 -9.65 -5.69 1.43
CA ALA A 133 -9.61 -4.91 2.68
C ALA A 133 -9.77 -5.82 3.91
N ALA A 134 -10.74 -6.74 3.89
CA ALA A 134 -10.89 -7.73 4.96
C ALA A 134 -9.64 -8.61 5.09
N LYS A 135 -9.04 -9.02 3.96
CA LYS A 135 -7.81 -9.81 3.95
C LYS A 135 -6.63 -9.06 4.57
N LEU A 136 -6.48 -7.78 4.28
CA LEU A 136 -5.42 -6.96 4.84
C LEU A 136 -5.57 -6.79 6.37
N LEU A 137 -6.81 -6.60 6.87
CA LEU A 137 -7.08 -6.58 8.31
C LEU A 137 -6.73 -7.91 8.99
N GLU A 138 -7.04 -9.05 8.36
CA GLU A 138 -6.61 -10.37 8.85
C GLU A 138 -5.08 -10.46 8.93
N ILE A 139 -4.37 -10.02 7.88
CA ILE A 139 -2.90 -10.05 7.83
C ILE A 139 -2.30 -9.20 8.94
N ILE A 140 -2.85 -8.02 9.22
CA ILE A 140 -2.41 -7.19 10.34
C ILE A 140 -2.56 -7.93 11.67
N ILE A 141 -3.71 -8.59 11.90
CA ILE A 141 -3.94 -9.38 13.13
C ILE A 141 -2.90 -10.49 13.27
N LEU A 142 -2.63 -11.22 12.20
CA LEU A 142 -1.68 -12.34 12.21
C LEU A 142 -0.24 -11.87 12.39
N GLN A 143 0.19 -10.86 11.63
CA GLN A 143 1.55 -10.33 11.63
C GLN A 143 1.89 -9.62 12.94
N CYS A 144 0.93 -8.92 13.54
CA CYS A 144 1.14 -8.14 14.75
C CYS A 144 0.71 -8.86 16.04
N LYS A 145 0.44 -10.18 15.97
CA LYS A 145 -0.01 -10.95 17.13
C LYS A 145 0.98 -10.86 18.30
N GLY A 146 0.48 -10.47 19.47
CA GLY A 146 1.32 -10.30 20.68
C GLY A 146 2.19 -9.04 20.65
N ARG A 147 1.98 -8.13 19.70
CA ARG A 147 2.75 -6.88 19.53
C ARG A 147 1.97 -5.62 19.94
N GLY A 148 0.91 -5.77 20.75
CA GLY A 148 0.16 -4.64 21.32
C GLY A 148 -0.88 -4.01 20.40
N ILE A 149 -1.49 -4.80 19.51
CA ILE A 149 -2.61 -4.37 18.65
C ILE A 149 -3.99 -4.79 19.18
N ASP A 150 -4.07 -5.40 20.36
CA ASP A 150 -5.29 -6.03 20.87
C ASP A 150 -6.48 -5.05 20.96
N GLN A 151 -6.19 -3.78 21.27
CA GLN A 151 -7.18 -2.70 21.30
C GLN A 151 -7.75 -2.33 19.93
N CYS A 152 -7.05 -2.63 18.83
CA CYS A 152 -7.50 -2.38 17.47
C CYS A 152 -8.40 -3.50 16.94
N ILE A 153 -8.29 -4.72 17.48
CA ILE A 153 -9.02 -5.89 16.98
C ILE A 153 -10.55 -5.67 16.99
N PRO A 154 -11.18 -5.14 18.05
CA PRO A 154 -12.62 -4.87 18.04
C PRO A 154 -13.04 -3.93 16.90
N LEU A 155 -12.22 -2.92 16.59
CA LEU A 155 -12.49 -1.95 15.51
C LEU A 155 -12.43 -2.61 14.12
N PHE A 156 -11.59 -3.64 13.96
CA PHE A 156 -11.48 -4.39 12.71
C PHE A 156 -12.70 -5.29 12.53
N VAL A 157 -13.10 -5.98 13.60
CA VAL A 157 -14.28 -6.86 13.60
C VAL A 157 -15.55 -6.04 13.33
N GLU A 158 -15.69 -4.87 13.97
CA GLU A 158 -16.82 -3.97 13.76
C GLU A 158 -16.96 -3.56 12.28
N ALA A 159 -15.87 -3.11 11.65
CA ALA A 159 -15.89 -2.69 10.24
C ALA A 159 -16.29 -3.82 9.28
N VAL A 160 -15.81 -5.05 9.52
CA VAL A 160 -16.16 -6.21 8.69
C VAL A 160 -17.61 -6.65 8.94
N LEU A 161 -18.08 -6.62 10.19
CA LEU A 161 -19.47 -6.96 10.52
C LEU A 161 -20.46 -5.96 9.90
N GLU A 162 -20.15 -4.66 9.97
CA GLU A 162 -20.98 -3.61 9.37
C GLU A 162 -21.22 -3.89 7.88
N ARG A 163 -20.15 -4.22 7.13
CA ARG A 163 -20.24 -4.63 5.72
C ARG A 163 -21.14 -5.85 5.52
N LEU A 164 -20.99 -6.90 6.34
CA LEU A 164 -21.73 -8.16 6.19
C LEU A 164 -23.24 -8.03 6.51
N THR A 165 -23.62 -7.00 7.25
CA THR A 165 -25.02 -6.75 7.64
C THR A 165 -25.76 -5.78 6.71
N ARG A 166 -25.09 -5.22 5.70
CA ARG A 166 -25.68 -4.38 4.66
C ARG A 166 -26.42 -5.21 3.62
#